data_AF-A0A1S0TE01-F1
#
_entry.id   AF-A0A1S0TE01-F1
#
_cell.length_a   1.000
_cell.length_b   1.000
_cell.length_c   1.000
_cell.angle_alpha   90.00
_cell.angle_beta   90.00
_cell.angle_gamma   90.00
#
_symmetry.space_group_name_H-M   'P 1'
#
loop_
_entity.id
_entity.type
_entity.pdbx_description
1 polymer ?
#
loop_
_entity_poly.entity_id
_entity_poly.type
_entity_poly.pdbx_seq_one_letter_code
_entity_poly.pdbx_strand_id
1 'polypeptide(L)' 'AKDLAVDHVSDERISINISGRRFETWRNTLEKFPETLLGSNEKEFFYDEETSEYFFDRDPDIFRHILTFYRTGKLH' A
#
# COMPACT_ATOMS: atom_id res chain seq x y z
N ALA A 1 17.37 -27.25 0.45
CA ALA A 1 17.35 -25.84 0.03
C ALA A 1 16.47 -25.76 -1.20
N LYS A 2 15.21 -25.36 -1.04
CA LYS A 2 14.37 -24.99 -2.18
C LYS A 2 14.58 -23.49 -2.33
N ASP A 3 15.35 -23.12 -3.34
CA ASP A 3 15.44 -21.75 -3.81
C ASP A 3 14.03 -21.25 -4.11
N LEU A 4 13.50 -20.45 -3.19
CA LEU A 4 12.37 -19.58 -3.45
C LEU A 4 12.93 -18.46 -4.32
N ALA A 5 13.05 -18.75 -5.62
CA ALA A 5 13.00 -17.71 -6.61
C ALA A 5 11.63 -17.04 -6.43
N VAL A 6 11.58 -16.01 -5.58
CA VAL A 6 10.52 -15.03 -5.60
C VAL A 6 10.60 -14.46 -6.99
N ASP A 7 9.64 -14.85 -7.84
CA ASP A 7 9.48 -14.27 -9.16
C ASP A 7 9.67 -12.76 -8.99
N HIS A 8 10.64 -12.20 -9.71
CA HIS A 8 10.74 -10.77 -9.90
C HIS A 8 9.56 -10.34 -10.77
N VAL A 9 8.32 -10.51 -10.27
CA VAL A 9 7.22 -9.63 -10.62
C VAL A 9 7.80 -8.25 -10.37
N SER A 10 7.99 -7.48 -11.44
CA SER A 10 8.46 -6.12 -11.37
C SER A 10 7.69 -5.42 -10.26
N ASP A 11 8.36 -5.02 -9.19
CA ASP A 11 7.71 -4.34 -8.07
C ASP A 11 6.95 -3.13 -8.63
N GLU A 12 5.65 -3.09 -8.40
CA GLU A 12 4.76 -2.13 -9.04
C GLU A 12 4.54 -0.95 -8.12
N ARG A 13 4.45 0.25 -8.70
CA ARG A 13 3.98 1.42 -7.96
C ARG A 13 2.47 1.37 -7.90
N ILE A 14 1.93 1.57 -6.71
CA ILE A 14 0.50 1.67 -6.45
C ILE A 14 0.15 3.10 -6.07
N SER A 15 -1.01 3.56 -6.53
CA SER A 15 -1.60 4.86 -6.16
C SER A 15 -2.64 4.67 -5.07
N ILE A 16 -2.54 5.46 -4.01
CA ILE A 16 -3.50 5.49 -2.91
C ILE A 16 -3.98 6.93 -2.75
N ASN A 17 -5.25 7.16 -3.05
CA ASN A 17 -5.92 8.43 -2.93
C ASN A 17 -6.66 8.51 -1.59
N ILE A 18 -6.26 9.48 -0.76
CA ILE A 18 -6.86 9.75 0.55
C ILE A 18 -7.59 11.10 0.48
N SER A 19 -8.91 11.05 0.34
CA SER A 19 -9.81 12.22 0.16
C SER A 19 -9.27 13.28 -0.80
N GLY A 20 -8.69 12.85 -1.93
CA GLY A 20 -8.13 13.70 -2.99
C GLY A 20 -6.61 13.84 -2.99
N ARG A 21 -5.91 13.53 -1.87
CA ARG A 21 -4.45 13.54 -1.82
C ARG A 21 -3.90 12.19 -2.27
N ARG A 22 -3.16 12.18 -3.38
CA ARG A 22 -2.52 10.97 -3.91
C ARG A 22 -1.18 10.70 -3.24
N PHE A 23 -1.02 9.47 -2.80
CA PHE A 23 0.21 8.90 -2.30
C PHE A 23 0.64 7.77 -3.24
N GLU A 24 1.93 7.67 -3.49
CA GLU A 24 2.49 6.57 -4.26
C GLU A 24 3.50 5.80 -3.40
N THR A 25 3.46 4.48 -3.53
CA THR A 25 4.43 3.59 -2.87
C THR A 25 4.64 2.34 -3.71
N TRP A 26 5.68 1.59 -3.41
CA TRP A 26 5.90 0.26 -3.98
C TRP A 26 4.95 -0.76 -3.36
N ARG A 27 4.47 -1.71 -4.16
CA ARG A 27 3.61 -2.82 -3.70
C ARG A 27 4.27 -3.55 -2.53
N ASN A 28 5.56 -3.89 -2.66
CA ASN A 28 6.31 -4.57 -1.61
C ASN A 28 6.38 -3.80 -0.27
N THR A 29 6.17 -2.48 -0.29
CA THR A 29 6.23 -1.66 0.93
C THR A 29 5.03 -1.98 1.81
N LEU A 30 3.87 -2.22 1.21
CA LEU A 30 2.67 -2.62 1.93
C LEU A 30 2.72 -4.09 2.36
N GLU A 31 3.22 -4.96 1.49
CA GLU A 31 3.31 -6.41 1.72
C GLU A 31 4.22 -6.81 2.89
N LYS A 32 5.02 -5.88 3.43
CA LYS A 32 5.79 -6.08 4.67
C LYS A 32 4.93 -6.42 5.89
N PHE A 33 3.66 -5.98 5.89
CA PHE A 33 2.73 -6.16 7.02
C PHE A 33 1.39 -6.73 6.50
N PRO A 34 1.37 -7.99 6.03
CA PRO A 34 0.22 -8.59 5.36
C PRO A 34 -1.03 -8.75 6.24
N GLU A 35 -0.89 -8.61 7.55
CA GLU A 35 -1.98 -8.64 8.54
C GLU A 35 -2.80 -7.33 8.60
N THR A 36 -2.32 -6.27 7.96
CA THR A 36 -2.97 -4.95 7.93
C THR A 36 -3.88 -4.80 6.71
N LEU A 37 -4.82 -3.86 6.74
CA LEU A 37 -5.71 -3.59 5.61
C LEU A 37 -4.95 -3.33 4.29
N LEU A 38 -3.92 -2.48 4.32
CA LEU A 38 -3.17 -2.11 3.11
C LEU A 38 -2.16 -3.19 2.71
N GLY A 39 -1.68 -4.01 3.64
CA GLY A 39 -0.80 -5.14 3.31
C GLY A 39 -1.54 -6.39 2.83
N SER A 40 -2.84 -6.50 3.11
CA SER A 40 -3.66 -7.67 2.78
C SER A 40 -4.45 -7.50 1.48
N ASN A 41 -5.26 -8.51 1.14
CA ASN A 41 -6.22 -8.44 0.04
C ASN A 41 -7.45 -7.57 0.37
N GLU A 42 -7.60 -7.11 1.62
CA GLU A 42 -8.72 -6.24 1.99
C GLU A 42 -8.68 -4.88 1.26
N LYS A 43 -7.49 -4.39 0.88
CA LYS A 43 -7.37 -3.18 0.06
C LYS A 43 -8.09 -3.26 -1.28
N GLU A 44 -8.27 -4.46 -1.84
CA GLU A 44 -8.92 -4.63 -3.14
C GLU A 44 -10.40 -4.21 -3.12
N PHE A 45 -11.04 -4.17 -1.95
CA PHE A 45 -12.39 -3.60 -1.79
C PHE A 45 -12.44 -2.08 -2.02
N PHE A 46 -11.29 -1.42 -2.03
CA PHE A 46 -11.15 0.04 -2.16
C PHE A 46 -10.51 0.44 -3.49
N TYR A 47 -10.24 -0.52 -4.38
CA TYR A 47 -9.67 -0.22 -5.69
C TYR A 47 -10.75 0.31 -6.63
N ASP A 48 -10.46 1.42 -7.29
CA ASP A 48 -11.27 1.98 -8.35
C ASP A 48 -10.59 1.71 -9.70
N GLU A 49 -11.24 0.88 -10.53
CA GLU A 49 -10.72 0.49 -11.84
C GLU A 49 -10.68 1.67 -12.83
N GLU A 50 -11.61 2.63 -12.73
CA GLU A 50 -11.68 3.76 -13.67
C GLU A 50 -10.49 4.72 -13.47
N THR A 51 -10.12 4.94 -12.20
CA THR A 51 -9.02 5.83 -11.83
C THR A 51 -7.70 5.11 -11.59
N SER A 52 -7.71 3.77 -11.57
CA SER A 52 -6.57 2.90 -11.30
C SER A 52 -5.85 3.24 -9.99
N GLU A 53 -6.61 3.55 -8.95
CA GLU A 53 -6.10 3.88 -7.61
C GLU A 53 -6.97 3.29 -6.50
N TYR A 54 -6.38 3.08 -5.32
CA TYR A 54 -7.13 2.78 -4.11
C TYR A 54 -7.68 4.07 -3.50
N PHE A 55 -8.98 4.13 -3.21
CA PHE A 55 -9.60 5.31 -2.62
C PHE A 55 -10.05 5.09 -1.17
N PHE A 56 -9.70 6.03 -0.30
CA PHE A 56 -10.16 6.07 1.08
C PHE A 56 -10.65 7.47 1.45
N ASP A 57 -11.87 7.57 1.98
CA ASP A 57 -12.40 8.81 2.53
C ASP A 57 -11.93 9.01 3.98
N ARG A 58 -10.66 9.41 4.16
CA ARG A 58 -9.96 9.54 5.45
C ARG A 58 -9.03 10.74 5.46
N ASP A 59 -8.46 11.05 6.63
CA ASP A 59 -7.54 12.17 6.79
C ASP A 59 -6.16 11.89 6.15
N PRO A 60 -5.75 12.66 5.13
CA PRO A 60 -4.47 12.46 4.46
C PRO A 60 -3.24 12.85 5.31
N ASP A 61 -3.39 13.71 6.32
CA ASP A 61 -2.29 14.08 7.21
C ASP A 61 -1.95 12.92 8.16
N ILE A 62 -2.97 12.20 8.63
CA ILE A 62 -2.79 10.96 9.39
C ILE A 62 -2.22 9.84 8.52
N PHE A 63 -2.71 9.70 7.27
CA PHE A 63 -2.22 8.66 6.37
C PHE A 63 -0.71 8.73 6.10
N ARG A 64 -0.13 9.93 6.08
CA ARG A 64 1.33 10.10 5.96
C ARG A 64 2.10 9.33 7.05
N HIS A 65 1.58 9.28 8.28
CA HIS A 65 2.19 8.53 9.37
C HIS A 65 2.03 7.02 9.18
N ILE A 66 0.86 6.58 8.71
CA ILE A 66 0.60 5.17 8.35
C ILE A 66 1.58 4.71 7.26
N LEU A 67 1.72 5.47 6.17
CA LEU A 67 2.66 5.12 5.10
C LEU A 67 4.12 5.13 5.57
N THR A 68 4.46 6.01 6.51
CA THR A 68 5.79 6.04 7.13
C THR A 68 6.05 4.77 7.95
N PHE A 69 5.04 4.24 8.63
CA PHE A 69 5.14 2.95 9.32
C PHE A 69 5.51 1.81 8.34
N TYR A 70 4.86 1.68 7.19
CA TYR A 70 5.24 0.66 6.19
C TYR A 70 6.68 0.83 5.66
N ARG A 71 7.16 2.07 5.56
CA ARG A 71 8.52 2.36 5.08
C ARG A 71 9.58 2.01 6.12
N THR A 72 9.32 2.30 7.39
CA THR A 72 10.34 2.30 8.46
C THR A 72 10.17 1.21 9.52
N GLY A 73 8.98 0.60 9.60
CA GLY A 73 8.58 -0.29 10.69
C GLY A 73 8.32 0.41 12.02
N LYS A 74 8.23 1.75 12.05
CA LYS A 74 8.05 2.55 13.27
C LYS A 74 6.89 3.51 13.15
N LEU A 75 6.10 3.62 14.22
CA LEU A 75 5.09 4.66 14.39
C LEU A 75 5.67 5.77 15.26
N HIS A 76 5.58 7.02 14.79
CA HIS A 76 6.10 8.22 15.45
C HIS A 76 4.98 9.07 16.02
#